data_AF-A0A5S3UVD8-F1
#
_entry.id   AF-A0A5S3UVD8-F1
#
_cell.length_a   1.000
_cell.length_b   1.000
_cell.length_c   1.000
_cell.angle_alpha   90.00
_cell.angle_beta   90.00
_cell.angle_gamma   90.00
#
_symmetry.space_group_name_H-M   'P 1'
#
loop_
_entity.id
_entity.type
_entity.pdbx_description
1 polymer ?
#
loop_
_entity_poly.entity_id
_entity_poly.type
_entity_poly.pdbx_seq_one_letter_code
_entity_poly.pdbx_strand_id
1 'polypeptide(L)'
;MIDDAVNSGARKEKACEEIGLSIRTLQRWQEQGEIIADKRPTAKRPEPKNKLTEEEQQAILDISNQEEYANLGPSQIVPMLADNGQYL
;
A
#
# COMPACT_ATOMS: atom_id res chain seq x y z
N MET A 1 -26.93 -3.56 -13.48
CA MET A 1 -27.69 -2.45 -12.87
C MET A 1 -27.57 -1.14 -13.65
N ILE A 2 -26.38 -0.54 -13.81
CA ILE A 2 -26.25 0.69 -14.63
C ILE A 2 -26.46 0.38 -16.11
N ASP A 3 -25.80 -0.65 -16.63
CA ASP A 3 -25.92 -1.03 -18.05
C ASP A 3 -27.35 -1.46 -18.39
N ASP A 4 -28.05 -2.15 -17.49
CA ASP A 4 -29.46 -2.53 -17.68
C ASP A 4 -30.39 -1.32 -17.75
N ALA A 5 -30.18 -0.32 -16.89
CA ALA A 5 -30.95 0.92 -16.92
C ALA A 5 -30.68 1.71 -18.21
N VAL A 6 -29.43 1.75 -18.67
CA VAL A 6 -29.04 2.40 -19.92
C VAL A 6 -29.61 1.67 -21.14
N ASN A 7 -29.58 0.34 -21.15
CA ASN A 7 -30.22 -0.49 -22.17
C ASN A 7 -31.75 -0.32 -22.19
N SER A 8 -32.34 0.01 -21.05
CA SER A 8 -33.76 0.35 -20.91
C SER A 8 -34.08 1.81 -21.27
N GLY A 9 -33.10 2.59 -21.74
CA GLY A 9 -33.27 3.95 -22.24
C GLY A 9 -32.92 5.08 -21.26
N ALA A 10 -32.42 4.76 -20.06
CA ALA A 10 -31.99 5.78 -19.10
C ALA A 10 -30.66 6.42 -19.53
N ARG A 11 -30.48 7.72 -19.23
CA ARG A 11 -29.17 8.36 -19.38
C ARG A 11 -28.19 7.78 -18.34
N LYS A 12 -26.95 7.51 -18.75
CA LYS A 12 -25.88 7.03 -17.87
C LYS A 12 -25.74 7.87 -16.60
N GLU A 13 -25.86 9.19 -16.72
CA GLU A 13 -25.80 10.14 -15.60
C GLU A 13 -26.90 9.86 -14.55
N LYS A 14 -28.15 9.70 -15.00
CA LYS A 14 -29.29 9.37 -14.14
C LYS A 14 -29.17 8.00 -13.49
N ALA A 15 -28.68 7.00 -14.23
CA ALA A 15 -28.43 5.68 -13.67
C ALA A 15 -27.30 5.68 -12.61
N CYS A 16 -26.31 6.57 -12.74
CA CYS A 16 -25.24 6.72 -11.73
C CYS A 16 -25.74 7.47 -10.47
N GLU A 17 -26.58 8.50 -10.64
CA GLU A 17 -27.18 9.25 -9.53
C GLU A 17 -27.96 8.34 -8.56
N GLU A 18 -28.77 7.41 -9.07
CA GLU A 18 -29.60 6.50 -8.26
C GLU A 18 -28.79 5.61 -7.30
N ILE A 19 -27.55 5.28 -7.67
CA ILE A 19 -26.65 4.45 -6.85
C ILE A 19 -25.61 5.29 -6.10
N GLY A 20 -25.75 6.62 -6.11
CA GLY A 20 -24.84 7.54 -5.42
C GLY A 20 -23.45 7.64 -6.05
N LEU A 21 -23.30 7.29 -7.33
CA LEU A 21 -22.03 7.42 -8.06
C LEU A 21 -22.07 8.62 -8.99
N SER A 22 -20.92 9.31 -9.10
CA SER A 22 -20.76 10.30 -10.16
C SER A 22 -20.51 9.59 -11.50
N ILE A 23 -21.03 10.13 -12.60
CA ILE A 23 -20.73 9.62 -13.95
C ILE A 23 -19.22 9.60 -14.24
N ARG A 24 -18.46 10.54 -13.67
CA ARG A 24 -16.99 10.59 -13.80
C ARG A 24 -16.30 9.42 -13.10
N THR A 25 -16.86 8.93 -11.99
CA THR A 25 -16.33 7.75 -11.30
C THR A 25 -16.47 6.52 -12.19
N LEU A 26 -17.66 6.31 -12.77
CA LEU A 26 -17.90 5.21 -13.71
C LEU A 26 -17.00 5.31 -14.94
N GLN A 27 -16.89 6.49 -15.55
CA GLN A 27 -16.01 6.72 -16.71
C GLN A 27 -14.54 6.47 -16.40
N ARG A 28 -14.06 6.79 -15.19
CA ARG A 28 -12.67 6.50 -14.78
C ARG A 28 -12.41 5.03 -14.53
N TRP A 29 -13.41 4.31 -14.03
CA TRP A 29 -13.33 2.87 -13.86
C TRP A 29 -13.47 2.12 -15.19
N GLN A 30 -13.95 2.77 -16.25
CA GLN A 30 -14.08 2.17 -17.56
C GLN A 30 -12.91 2.54 -18.48
N GLU A 31 -12.24 1.55 -19.06
CA GLU A 31 -11.27 1.73 -20.14
C GLU A 31 -11.77 0.93 -21.34
N GLN A 32 -11.92 1.59 -22.49
CA GLN A 32 -12.45 0.99 -23.74
C GLN A 32 -13.83 0.31 -23.60
N GLY A 33 -14.63 0.70 -22.61
CA GLY A 33 -15.96 0.13 -22.38
C GLY A 33 -15.99 -1.03 -21.38
N GLU A 34 -14.84 -1.47 -20.87
CA GLU A 34 -14.74 -2.50 -19.84
C GLU A 34 -14.40 -1.90 -18.48
N ILE A 35 -14.97 -2.45 -17.41
CA ILE A 35 -14.67 -2.05 -16.04
C ILE A 35 -13.27 -2.57 -15.69
N ILE A 36 -12.35 -1.65 -15.44
CA ILE A 36 -11.03 -1.91 -14.91
C ILE A 36 -11.16 -2.42 -13.47
N ALA A 37 -10.73 -3.65 -13.24
CA ALA A 37 -10.61 -4.21 -11.89
C ALA A 37 -9.58 -3.41 -11.05
N ASP A 38 -9.66 -3.51 -9.72
CA ASP A 38 -8.68 -2.87 -8.84
C ASP A 38 -7.26 -3.30 -9.23
N LYS A 39 -6.42 -2.34 -9.62
CA LYS A 39 -5.03 -2.57 -10.03
C LYS A 39 -4.07 -2.61 -8.83
N ARG A 40 -4.51 -2.33 -7.60
CA ARG A 40 -3.65 -2.38 -6.39
C ARG A 40 -3.04 -3.76 -6.10
N PRO A 41 -3.74 -4.89 -6.33
CA PRO A 41 -3.17 -6.23 -6.17
C PRO A 41 -2.13 -6.58 -7.25
N THR A 42 -2.35 -6.10 -8.48
CA THR A 42 -1.48 -6.41 -9.64
C THR A 42 -0.43 -5.33 -9.91
N ALA A 43 -0.39 -4.27 -9.10
CA ALA A 43 0.57 -3.20 -9.22
C ALA A 43 2.00 -3.75 -9.01
N LYS A 44 2.88 -3.47 -9.98
CA LYS A 44 4.31 -3.77 -9.85
C LYS A 44 4.89 -2.93 -8.71
N ARG A 45 5.34 -3.59 -7.65
CA ARG A 45 6.05 -2.98 -6.52
C ARG A 45 7.51 -3.40 -6.60
N PRO A 46 8.36 -2.63 -7.31
CA PRO A 46 9.79 -2.94 -7.34
C PRO A 46 10.37 -2.84 -5.93
N GLU A 47 11.45 -3.57 -5.68
CA GLU A 47 12.12 -3.49 -4.39
C GLU A 47 12.66 -2.07 -4.17
N PRO A 48 12.44 -1.47 -2.99
CA PRO A 48 12.96 -0.15 -2.70
C PRO A 48 14.49 -0.21 -2.64
N LYS A 49 15.16 0.86 -3.08
CA LYS A 49 16.63 0.95 -3.06
C LYS A 49 17.24 0.81 -1.66
N ASN A 50 16.47 1.19 -0.64
CA ASN A 50 16.88 1.15 0.77
C ASN A 50 16.29 -0.07 1.49
N LYS A 51 15.97 -1.14 0.74
CA LYS A 51 15.52 -2.40 1.34
C LYS A 51 16.70 -2.99 2.12
N LEU A 52 16.48 -3.30 3.39
CA LEU A 52 17.45 -4.01 4.20
C LEU A 52 17.72 -5.39 3.58
N THR A 53 18.99 -5.70 3.42
CA THR A 53 19.48 -7.04 3.09
C THR A 53 19.12 -8.02 4.22
N GLU A 54 19.16 -9.32 3.91
CA GLU A 54 18.90 -10.36 4.91
C GLU A 54 19.93 -10.32 6.05
N GLU A 55 21.19 -9.98 5.71
CA GLU A 55 22.28 -9.81 6.67
C GLU A 55 22.03 -8.64 7.63
N GLU A 56 21.63 -7.48 7.09
CA GLU A 56 21.27 -6.30 7.91
C GLU A 56 20.07 -6.59 8.82
N GLN A 57 19.04 -7.27 8.31
CA GLN A 57 17.88 -7.67 9.12
C GLN A 57 18.26 -8.61 10.26
N GLN A 58 19.13 -9.60 9.98
CA GLN A 58 19.59 -10.52 11.00
C GLN A 58 20.44 -9.80 12.06
N ALA A 59 21.32 -8.89 11.64
CA ALA A 59 22.11 -8.09 12.57
C ALA A 59 21.23 -7.23 13.50
N ILE A 60 20.15 -6.63 12.97
CA ILE A 60 19.17 -5.88 13.78
C ILE A 60 18.53 -6.79 14.83
N LEU A 61 18.11 -7.99 14.43
CA LEU A 61 17.48 -8.96 15.33
C LEU A 61 18.45 -9.45 16.40
N ASP A 62 19.69 -9.76 16.03
CA ASP A 62 20.71 -10.27 16.94
C ASP A 62 21.02 -9.23 18.02
N ILE A 63 21.24 -7.97 17.64
CA ILE A 63 21.51 -6.88 18.59
C ILE A 63 20.29 -6.62 19.48
N SER A 64 19.09 -6.56 18.91
CA SER A 64 17.87 -6.32 19.70
C SER A 64 17.60 -7.41 20.73
N ASN A 65 18.06 -8.64 20.47
CA ASN A 65 17.91 -9.79 21.37
C ASN A 65 19.08 -9.99 22.36
N GLN A 66 20.13 -9.16 22.32
CA GLN A 66 21.20 -9.22 23.32
C GLN A 66 20.64 -8.83 24.70
N GLU A 67 21.17 -9.42 25.77
CA GLU A 67 20.70 -9.17 27.14
C GLU A 67 20.72 -7.68 27.53
N GLU A 68 21.68 -6.93 26.99
CA GLU A 68 21.83 -5.48 27.19
C GLU A 68 20.68 -4.66 26.59
N TYR A 69 20.07 -5.13 25.50
CA TYR A 69 19.05 -4.42 24.72
C TYR A 69 17.66 -5.08 24.77
N ALA A 70 17.55 -6.31 25.30
CA ALA A 70 16.33 -7.12 25.30
C ALA A 70 15.10 -6.46 25.94
N ASN A 71 15.30 -5.51 26.87
CA ASN A 71 14.22 -4.77 27.53
C ASN A 71 14.08 -3.31 27.05
N LEU A 72 14.87 -2.88 26.06
CA LEU A 72 14.93 -1.51 25.58
C LEU A 72 14.18 -1.36 24.25
N GLY A 73 13.58 -0.19 24.05
CA GLY A 73 12.92 0.14 22.78
C GLY A 73 13.93 0.60 21.72
N PRO A 74 13.57 0.58 20.42
CA PRO A 74 14.44 1.06 19.34
C PRO A 74 14.93 2.51 19.55
N SER A 75 14.11 3.37 20.16
CA SER A 75 14.47 4.75 20.48
C SER A 75 15.58 4.88 21.52
N GLN A 76 15.87 3.84 22.28
CA GLN A 76 16.95 3.78 23.28
C GLN A 76 18.15 3.00 22.74
N ILE A 77 17.91 1.91 22.02
CA ILE A 77 18.95 1.06 21.41
C ILE A 77 19.77 1.87 20.39
N VAL A 78 19.11 2.61 19.50
CA VAL A 78 19.80 3.34 18.41
C VAL A 78 20.80 4.38 18.93
N PRO A 79 20.45 5.26 19.89
CA PRO A 79 21.44 6.16 20.52
C PRO A 79 22.60 5.41 21.19
N MET A 80 22.33 4.32 21.92
CA MET A 80 23.37 3.55 22.60
C MET A 80 24.37 2.91 21.63
N LEU A 81 23.89 2.39 20.49
CA LEU A 81 24.76 1.87 19.43
C LEU A 81 25.61 3.00 18.82
N ALA A 82 25.00 4.15 18.56
CA ALA A 82 25.69 5.31 18.02
C ALA A 82 26.78 5.84 18.97
N ASP A 83 26.51 5.86 20.27
CA ASP A 83 27.50 6.22 21.31
C ASP A 83 28.69 5.25 21.33
N ASN A 84 28.44 3.97 21.03
CA ASN A 84 29.47 2.94 20.86
C ASN A 84 30.13 2.95 19.46
N GLY A 85 29.78 3.90 18.59
CA GLY A 85 30.29 4.02 17.23
C GLY A 85 29.82 2.93 16.27
N GLN A 86 28.78 2.18 16.63
CA GLN A 86 28.18 1.14 15.80
C GLN A 86 26.99 1.72 15.04
N TYR A 87 27.01 1.58 13.71
CA TYR A 87 25.95 2.02 12.82
C TYR A 87 25.42 0.82 12.05
N LEU A 88 24.09 0.68 12.06
CA LEU A 88 23.35 -0.44 11.50
C LEU A 88 22.20 0.09 10.64
#